data_AF-A0A2V3VHZ9-F1
#
_entry.id   AF-A0A2V3VHZ9-F1
#
_cell.length_a   1.000
_cell.length_b   1.000
_cell.length_c   1.000
_cell.angle_alpha   90.00
_cell.angle_beta   90.00
_cell.angle_gamma   90.00
#
_symmetry.space_group_name_H-M   'P 1'
#
loop_
_entity.id
_entity.type
_entity.pdbx_description
1 polymer ?
#
loop_
_entity_poly.entity_id
_entity_poly.type
_entity_poly.pdbx_seq_one_letter_code
_entity_poly.pdbx_strand_id
1 'polypeptide(L)' 'MAQTARDIGVNENTLHTWINKYNRPVDNIKTVRTDAHCYEELKRLKKEVAQLTEERDLLKKAAYFAKGQR' A
#
# COMPACT_ATOMS: atom_id res chain seq x y z
N MET A 1 -28.51 19.99 -6.18
CA MET A 1 -27.96 19.23 -7.32
C MET A 1 -28.17 19.98 -8.63
N ALA A 2 -29.34 20.58 -8.84
CA ALA A 2 -29.63 21.50 -9.95
C ALA A 2 -28.59 22.63 -10.16
N GLN A 3 -28.13 23.30 -9.10
CA GLN A 3 -27.14 24.38 -9.27
C GLN A 3 -25.79 23.84 -9.76
N THR A 4 -25.25 22.82 -9.09
CA THR A 4 -24.00 22.15 -9.52
C THR A 4 -24.10 21.58 -10.93
N ALA A 5 -25.25 21.02 -11.32
CA ALA A 5 -25.49 20.53 -12.66
C ALA A 5 -25.45 21.66 -13.70
N ARG A 6 -26.06 22.82 -13.39
CA ARG A 6 -26.00 24.03 -14.23
C ARG A 6 -24.59 24.59 -14.34
N ASP A 7 -23.85 24.62 -13.24
CA ASP A 7 -22.48 25.18 -13.20
C ASP A 7 -21.50 24.37 -14.07
N ILE A 8 -21.71 23.05 -14.18
CA ILE A 8 -20.89 22.17 -15.03
C ILE A 8 -21.53 21.86 -16.39
N GLY A 9 -22.68 22.48 -16.70
CA GLY A 9 -23.36 22.35 -17.99
C GLY A 9 -23.96 20.96 -18.27
N VAL A 10 -24.29 20.17 -17.25
CA VAL A 10 -24.90 18.85 -17.40
C VAL A 10 -26.35 18.83 -16.90
N ASN A 11 -27.14 17.89 -17.40
CA ASN A 11 -28.50 17.69 -16.88
C ASN A 11 -28.43 17.13 -15.45
N GLU A 12 -29.34 17.58 -14.57
CA GLU A 12 -29.45 17.12 -13.19
C GLU A 12 -29.64 15.60 -13.09
N ASN A 13 -30.39 15.00 -14.02
CA ASN A 13 -30.57 13.56 -14.09
C ASN A 13 -29.26 12.82 -14.40
N THR A 14 -28.43 13.37 -15.28
CA THR A 14 -27.11 12.82 -15.62
C THR A 14 -26.16 12.91 -14.44
N LEU A 15 -26.15 14.05 -13.74
CA LEU A 15 -25.37 14.23 -12.53
C LEU A 15 -25.80 13.25 -11.44
N HIS A 16 -27.10 13.03 -11.27
CA HIS A 16 -27.63 12.06 -10.32
C HIS A 16 -27.23 10.62 -10.68
N THR A 17 -27.25 10.25 -11.96
CA THR A 17 -26.74 8.95 -12.42
C THR A 17 -25.26 8.77 -12.13
N TRP A 18 -24.44 9.81 -12.36
CA TRP A 18 -23.01 9.76 -12.06
C TRP A 18 -22.77 9.65 -10.57
N ILE A 19 -23.46 10.45 -9.76
CA ILE A 19 -23.41 10.33 -8.30
C ILE A 19 -23.76 8.91 -7.91
N ASN A 20 -24.88 8.33 -8.31
CA ASN A 20 -25.21 6.95 -7.92
C ASN A 20 -24.21 5.89 -8.43
N LYS A 21 -23.59 6.11 -9.59
CA LYS A 21 -22.58 5.20 -10.16
C LYS A 21 -21.25 5.26 -9.40
N TYR A 22 -20.84 6.45 -8.99
CA TYR A 22 -19.53 6.70 -8.37
C TYR A 22 -19.59 6.88 -6.84
N ASN A 23 -20.78 7.10 -6.28
CA ASN A 23 -21.10 7.12 -4.84
C ASN A 23 -21.37 5.70 -4.31
N ARG A 24 -20.83 4.67 -4.98
CA ARG A 24 -20.75 3.36 -4.33
C ARG A 24 -19.94 3.56 -3.05
N PRO A 25 -20.48 3.18 -1.87
CA PRO A 25 -19.67 3.17 -0.67
C PRO A 25 -18.44 2.32 -0.98
N VAL A 26 -17.31 2.81 -0.52
CA VAL A 26 -15.96 2.26 -0.66
C VAL A 26 -15.85 0.92 0.10
N ASP A 27 -16.90 0.10 0.15
CA ASP A 27 -16.90 -1.23 0.76
C ASP A 27 -16.03 -2.21 -0.02
N ASN A 28 -15.76 -1.96 -1.31
CA ASN A 28 -14.83 -2.78 -2.08
C ASN A 28 -13.34 -2.43 -1.87
N ILE A 29 -13.01 -1.39 -1.10
CA ILE A 29 -11.60 -1.12 -0.72
C ILE A 29 -11.29 -1.72 0.66
N LYS A 30 -12.30 -2.02 1.48
CA LYS A 30 -12.11 -2.62 2.82
C LYS A 30 -11.92 -4.14 2.80
N THR A 31 -12.24 -4.83 1.71
CA THR A 31 -12.19 -6.31 1.67
C THR A 31 -10.82 -6.90 1.32
N VAL A 32 -9.83 -6.09 0.88
CA VAL A 32 -8.50 -6.60 0.48
C VAL A 32 -7.38 -6.17 1.45
N ARG A 33 -7.64 -5.22 2.34
CA ARG A 33 -6.67 -4.74 3.34
C ARG A 33 -7.28 -4.72 4.72
N THR A 34 -7.65 -5.89 5.24
CA THR A 34 -7.87 -6.01 6.68
C THR A 34 -6.54 -5.76 7.38
N ASP A 35 -6.55 -4.99 8.47
CA ASP A 35 -5.35 -4.64 9.25
C ASP A 35 -4.53 -5.87 9.65
N ALA A 36 -5.17 -7.05 9.76
CA ALA A 36 -4.53 -8.34 9.97
C ALA A 36 -3.57 -8.76 8.84
N HIS A 37 -3.93 -8.56 7.57
CA HIS A 37 -3.04 -8.87 6.43
C HIS A 37 -1.83 -7.92 6.42
N CYS A 38 -2.06 -6.64 6.69
CA CYS A 38 -0.98 -5.65 6.81
C CYS A 38 -0.01 -6.03 7.95
N TYR A 39 -0.54 -6.49 9.08
CA TYR A 39 0.29 -6.90 10.22
C TYR A 39 1.12 -8.16 9.93
N GLU A 40 0.54 -9.19 9.31
CA GLU A 40 1.27 -10.41 8.93
C GLU A 40 2.36 -10.11 7.89
N GLU A 41 2.07 -9.25 6.91
CA GLU A 41 3.05 -8.82 5.92
C GLU A 41 4.18 -7.99 6.55
N LEU A 42 3.85 -7.08 7.47
CA LEU A 42 4.85 -6.35 8.25
C LEU A 42 5.74 -7.28 9.10
N LYS A 43 5.15 -8.30 9.72
CA LYS A 43 5.89 -9.29 10.52
C LYS A 43 6.84 -10.10 9.64
N ARG A 44 6.39 -10.54 8.47
CA ARG A 44 7.22 -11.26 7.48
C ARG A 44 8.39 -10.38 7.03
N LEU A 45 8.11 -9.15 6.62
CA LEU A 45 9.12 -8.19 6.16
C LEU A 45 10.16 -7.88 7.24
N LYS A 46 9.73 -7.68 8.50
CA LYS A 46 10.66 -7.47 9.62
C LYS A 46 11.61 -8.66 9.82
N LYS A 47 11.10 -9.89 9.66
CA LYS A 47 11.92 -11.11 9.76
C LYS A 47 12.95 -11.18 8.63
N GLU A 48 12.53 -10.91 7.40
CA GLU A 48 13.42 -10.90 6.22
C GLU A 48 14.53 -9.84 6.39
N VAL A 49 14.18 -8.64 6.84
CA VAL A 49 15.16 -7.56 7.10
C VAL A 49 16.17 -7.97 8.17
N ALA A 50 15.75 -8.63 9.25
CA ALA A 50 16.65 -9.11 10.29
C ALA A 50 17.64 -10.14 9.73
N GLN A 51 17.15 -11.14 8.99
CA GLN A 51 17.97 -12.17 8.36
C GLN A 51 18.98 -11.59 7.38
N LEU A 52 18.55 -10.70 6.48
CA LEU A 52 19.44 -10.04 5.53
C LEU A 52 20.50 -9.16 6.21
N THR A 53 20.16 -8.55 7.35
CA THR A 53 21.11 -7.76 8.13
C THR A 53 22.19 -8.66 8.74
N GLU A 54 21.79 -9.80 9.32
CA GLU A 54 22.71 -10.80 9.86
C GLU A 54 23.63 -11.37 8.77
N GLU A 55 23.08 -11.74 7.61
CA GLU A 55 23.85 -12.22 6.46
C GLU A 55 24.87 -11.18 5.99
N ARG A 56 24.44 -9.91 5.85
CA ARG A 56 25.34 -8.81 5.51
C ARG A 56 26.46 -8.68 6.53
N ASP A 57 26.15 -8.79 7.82
CA ASP A 57 27.14 -8.68 8.88
C ASP A 57 28.14 -9.82 8.90
N LEU A 58 27.68 -11.04 8.68
CA LEU A 58 28.55 -12.20 8.51
C LEU A 58 29.46 -12.02 7.29
N LEU A 59 28.91 -11.60 6.15
CA LEU A 59 29.69 -11.34 4.94
C LEU A 59 30.71 -10.21 5.15
N LYS A 60 30.32 -9.11 5.79
CA LYS A 60 31.22 -7.99 6.10
C LYS A 60 32.35 -8.43 7.03
N LYS A 61 32.02 -9.23 8.05
CA LYS A 61 32.98 -9.79 8.99
C LYS A 61 33.96 -10.75 8.28
N ALA A 62 33.46 -11.64 7.43
CA ALA A 62 34.29 -12.52 6.61
C ALA A 62 35.20 -11.75 5.66
N ALA A 63 34.70 -10.70 5.01
CA ALA A 63 35.49 -9.83 4.15
C ALA A 63 36.59 -9.09 4.92
N TYR A 64 36.32 -8.64 6.15
CA TYR A 64 37.34 -8.05 7.01
C TYR A 64 38.44 -9.05 7.36
N PHE A 65 38.09 -10.28 7.74
CA PHE A 65 39.07 -11.33 8.00
C PHE A 65 39.90 -11.68 6.76
N ALA A 66 39.29 -11.78 5.59
CA ALA A 66 40.00 -12.03 4.34
C ALA A 66 40.96 -10.88 3.96
N LYS A 67 40.63 -9.64 4.31
CA LYS A 67 41.52 -8.48 4.12
C LYS A 67 42.65 -8.41 5.14
N GLY A 68 42.44 -8.90 6.36
CA GLY A 68 43.44 -8.94 7.43
C GLY A 68 44.38 -10.15 7.39
N GLN A 69 44.13 -11.13 6.52
CA GLN A 69 45.06 -12.24 6.25
C GLN A 69 46.09 -11.92 5.14
N ARG A 70 46.33 -10.64 4.88
CA ARG A 70 47.30 -10.15 3.89
C ARG A 70 48.41 -9.36 4.56
#